data_AF-A0A7C1API3-F1
#
_entry.id   AF-A0A7C1API3-F1
#
_cell.length_a   1.000
_cell.length_b   1.000
_cell.length_c   1.000
_cell.angle_alpha   90.00
_cell.angle_beta   90.00
_cell.angle_gamma   90.00
#
_symmetry.space_group_name_H-M   'P 1'
#
loop_
_entity.id
_entity.type
_entity.pdbx_description
1 polymer ?
#
loop_
_entity_poly.entity_id
_entity_poly.type
_entity_poly.pdbx_seq_one_letter_code
_entity_poly.pdbx_strand_id
1 'polypeptide(L)'
;KDASEKLEMRQQDLAAKKSELTGIIAETEKEEDDLVKKSQQNEELIEERLLTAYKRIRTNARNGLAVVQIERDACGGCFNKIPPQHQLDIKLHKKIIVCEYCGRILVDEDIAKKYAQENEKKIKTKVL
;
A
#
# COMPACT_ATOMS: atom_id res chain seq x y z
N LYS A 1 -33.43 17.07 35.71
CA LYS A 1 -32.79 15.82 36.16
C LYS A 1 -32.33 15.01 34.95
N ASP A 2 -33.20 14.74 33.98
CA ASP A 2 -32.87 14.03 32.72
C ASP A 2 -31.69 14.61 31.90
N ALA A 3 -31.51 15.93 31.91
CA ALA A 3 -30.45 16.58 31.14
C ALA A 3 -29.04 16.32 31.72
N SER A 4 -28.89 16.20 33.04
CA SER A 4 -27.59 15.92 33.66
C SER A 4 -27.22 14.44 33.56
N GLU A 5 -28.19 13.54 33.75
CA GLU A 5 -27.97 12.09 33.56
C GLU A 5 -27.57 11.75 32.12
N LYS A 6 -28.23 12.36 31.11
CA LYS A 6 -27.81 12.21 29.70
C LYS A 6 -26.40 12.74 29.44
N LEU A 7 -25.99 13.79 30.17
CA LEU A 7 -24.66 14.39 30.04
C LEU A 7 -23.59 13.46 30.61
N GLU A 8 -23.84 12.90 31.80
CA GLU A 8 -22.95 11.94 32.45
C GLU A 8 -22.80 10.65 31.63
N MET A 9 -23.91 10.08 31.12
CA MET A 9 -23.85 8.92 30.23
C MET A 9 -22.99 9.19 28.98
N ARG A 10 -23.18 10.34 28.32
CA ARG A 10 -22.39 10.70 27.14
C ARG A 10 -20.91 10.93 27.45
N GLN A 11 -20.58 11.43 28.64
CA GLN A 11 -19.19 11.59 29.08
C GLN A 11 -18.53 10.23 29.33
N GLN A 12 -19.25 9.29 29.94
CA GLN A 12 -18.77 7.92 30.14
C GLN A 12 -18.57 7.20 28.80
N ASP A 13 -19.53 7.29 27.88
CA ASP A 13 -19.41 6.71 26.53
C ASP A 13 -18.21 7.30 25.77
N LEU A 14 -18.00 8.62 25.90
CA LEU A 14 -16.89 9.32 25.26
C LEU A 14 -15.55 8.92 25.86
N ALA A 15 -15.47 8.73 27.18
CA ALA A 15 -14.27 8.25 27.85
C ALA A 15 -13.93 6.81 27.44
N ALA A 16 -14.93 5.93 27.38
CA ALA A 16 -14.76 4.55 26.94
C ALA A 16 -14.25 4.48 25.48
N LYS A 17 -14.90 5.20 24.55
CA LYS A 17 -14.49 5.25 23.14
C LYS A 17 -13.09 5.85 22.95
N LYS A 18 -12.71 6.85 23.74
CA LYS A 18 -11.35 7.41 23.70
C LYS A 18 -10.31 6.42 24.20
N SER A 19 -10.61 5.67 25.26
CA SER A 19 -9.72 4.63 25.78
C SER A 19 -9.52 3.52 24.74
N GLU A 20 -10.61 3.06 24.10
CA GLU A 20 -10.55 2.07 23.02
C GLU A 20 -9.74 2.59 21.83
N LEU A 21 -10.00 3.82 21.39
CA LEU A 21 -9.26 4.46 20.30
C LEU A 21 -7.76 4.57 20.61
N THR A 22 -7.41 4.88 21.86
CA THR A 22 -6.00 4.99 22.29
C THR A 22 -5.31 3.63 22.23
N GLY A 23 -6.02 2.55 22.60
CA GLY A 23 -5.52 1.19 22.45
C GLY A 23 -5.27 0.81 20.98
N ILE A 24 -6.24 1.11 20.10
CA ILE A 24 -6.12 0.85 18.65
C ILE A 24 -4.96 1.64 18.03
N ILE A 25 -4.77 2.90 18.42
CA ILE A 25 -3.66 3.74 17.95
C ILE A 25 -2.32 3.10 18.34
N ALA A 26 -2.16 2.72 19.61
CA ALA A 26 -0.91 2.12 20.10
C ALA A 26 -0.57 0.80 19.39
N GLU A 27 -1.57 -0.02 19.07
CA GLU A 27 -1.39 -1.23 18.27
C GLU A 27 -0.96 -0.90 16.84
N THR A 28 -1.64 0.06 16.20
CA THR A 28 -1.38 0.46 14.81
C THR A 28 0.00 1.09 14.65
N GLU A 29 0.45 1.92 15.61
CA GLU A 29 1.78 2.54 15.60
C GLU A 29 2.90 1.51 15.56
N LYS A 30 2.79 0.44 16.35
CA LYS A 30 3.78 -0.63 16.37
C LYS A 30 3.86 -1.35 15.03
N GLU A 31 2.72 -1.60 14.39
CA GLU A 31 2.68 -2.21 13.06
C GLU A 31 3.28 -1.29 11.99
N GLU A 32 2.99 0.01 12.05
CA GLU A 32 3.56 1.01 11.16
C GLU A 32 5.09 1.07 11.27
N ASP A 33 5.62 1.11 12.48
CA ASP A 33 7.07 1.11 12.73
C ASP A 33 7.77 -0.13 12.14
N ASP A 34 7.17 -1.31 12.30
CA ASP A 34 7.68 -2.55 11.73
C ASP A 34 7.68 -2.52 10.20
N LEU A 35 6.63 -1.95 9.59
CA LEU A 35 6.54 -1.79 8.14
C LEU A 35 7.56 -0.77 7.61
N VAL A 36 7.79 0.33 8.34
CA VAL A 36 8.80 1.34 7.98
C VAL A 36 10.20 0.74 8.01
N LYS A 37 10.56 -0.02 9.05
CA LYS A 37 11.86 -0.71 9.13
C LYS A 37 12.07 -1.68 7.97
N LYS A 38 11.05 -2.48 7.64
CA LYS A 38 11.10 -3.38 6.47
C LYS A 38 11.23 -2.61 5.16
N SER A 39 10.54 -1.47 5.03
CA SER A 39 10.69 -0.60 3.87
C SER A 39 12.15 -0.18 3.71
N GLN A 40 12.77 0.35 4.77
CA GLN A 40 14.17 0.80 4.76
C GLN A 40 15.15 -0.33 4.38
N GLN A 41 14.99 -1.53 4.95
CA GLN A 41 15.81 -2.69 4.61
C GLN A 41 15.69 -3.07 3.13
N ASN A 42 14.49 -2.99 2.56
CA ASN A 42 14.28 -3.28 1.13
C ASN A 42 14.83 -2.18 0.22
N GLU A 43 14.84 -0.93 0.68
CA GLU A 43 15.42 0.20 -0.08
C GLU A 43 16.92 0.01 -0.33
N GLU A 44 17.65 -0.60 0.60
CA GLU A 44 19.09 -0.91 0.47
C GLU A 44 19.40 -1.89 -0.66
N LEU A 45 18.41 -2.72 -1.05
CA LEU A 45 18.56 -3.70 -2.13
C LEU A 45 18.29 -3.10 -3.52
N ILE A 46 17.83 -1.83 -3.59
CA ILE A 46 17.41 -1.16 -4.81
C ILE A 46 18.47 -0.13 -5.21
N GLU A 47 18.82 -0.09 -6.49
CA GLU A 47 19.71 0.95 -7.03
C GLU A 47 19.14 2.36 -6.79
N GLU A 48 20.00 3.29 -6.35
CA GLU A 48 19.64 4.66 -5.97
C GLU A 48 18.81 5.40 -7.04
N ARG A 49 19.14 5.22 -8.33
CA ARG A 49 18.42 5.85 -9.44
C ARG A 49 16.96 5.36 -9.51
N LEU A 50 16.74 4.05 -9.35
CA LEU A 50 15.42 3.44 -9.37
C LEU A 50 14.63 3.79 -8.12
N LEU A 51 15.29 3.82 -6.96
CA LEU A 51 14.69 4.20 -5.70
C LEU A 51 14.20 5.66 -5.74
N THR A 52 14.99 6.56 -6.30
CA THR A 52 14.61 7.97 -6.48
C THR A 52 13.38 8.12 -7.37
N ALA A 53 13.32 7.38 -8.49
CA ALA A 53 12.16 7.37 -9.36
C ALA A 53 10.90 6.83 -8.64
N TYR A 54 11.03 5.71 -7.92
CA TYR A 54 9.96 5.14 -7.11
C TYR A 54 9.43 6.14 -6.06
N LYS A 55 10.32 6.75 -5.26
CA LYS A 55 9.95 7.73 -4.22
C LYS A 55 9.22 8.92 -4.84
N ARG A 56 9.71 9.44 -5.97
CA ARG A 56 9.06 10.52 -6.71
C ARG A 56 7.64 10.15 -7.16
N ILE A 57 7.43 8.94 -7.68
CA ILE A 57 6.08 8.51 -8.08
C ILE A 57 5.19 8.37 -6.84
N ARG A 58 5.71 7.77 -5.76
CA ARG A 58 4.96 7.54 -4.50
C ARG A 58 4.45 8.84 -3.90
N THR A 59 5.28 9.88 -3.83
CA THR A 59 4.89 11.19 -3.29
C THR A 59 3.88 11.92 -4.18
N ASN A 60 3.96 11.75 -5.51
CA ASN A 60 3.07 12.44 -6.44
C ASN A 60 1.72 11.72 -6.63
N ALA A 61 1.65 10.41 -6.38
CA ALA A 61 0.42 9.64 -6.50
C ALA A 61 -0.50 9.94 -5.31
N ARG A 62 -1.75 10.37 -5.58
CA ARG A 62 -2.75 10.69 -4.55
C ARG A 62 -3.01 9.56 -3.53
N ASN A 63 -2.80 8.31 -3.94
CA ASN A 63 -3.01 7.12 -3.12
C ASN A 63 -1.70 6.48 -2.65
N GLY A 64 -0.55 7.11 -2.89
CA GLY A 64 0.75 6.57 -2.51
C GLY A 64 1.16 5.29 -3.24
N LEU A 65 0.50 4.93 -4.35
CA LEU A 65 0.83 3.74 -5.13
C LEU A 65 1.82 4.08 -6.24
N ALA A 66 3.05 3.59 -6.12
CA ALA A 66 4.09 3.76 -7.12
C ALA A 66 4.23 2.58 -8.09
N VAL A 67 3.88 1.38 -7.66
CA VAL A 67 3.91 0.14 -8.45
C VAL A 67 2.49 -0.40 -8.54
N VAL A 68 2.02 -0.72 -9.74
CA VAL A 68 0.66 -1.24 -9.99
C VAL A 68 0.69 -2.36 -11.02
N GLN A 69 -0.22 -3.32 -10.86
CA GLN A 69 -0.41 -4.38 -11.84
C GLN A 69 -1.22 -3.90 -13.05
N ILE A 70 -1.08 -4.62 -14.16
CA ILE A 70 -2.01 -4.49 -15.29
C ILE A 70 -3.30 -5.25 -14.97
N GLU A 71 -4.44 -4.59 -15.13
CA GLU A 71 -5.76 -5.20 -14.98
C GLU A 71 -6.56 -4.99 -16.25
N ARG A 72 -6.99 -6.09 -16.90
CA ARG A 72 -7.83 -6.04 -18.12
C ARG A 72 -7.27 -5.07 -19.17
N ASP A 73 -5.99 -5.24 -19.51
CA ASP A 73 -5.27 -4.40 -20.49
C ASP A 73 -5.07 -2.93 -20.07
N ALA A 74 -5.35 -2.57 -18.83
CA ALA A 74 -5.26 -1.21 -18.32
C ALA A 74 -4.31 -1.08 -17.11
N CYS A 75 -3.80 0.13 -16.90
CA CYS A 75 -2.99 0.44 -15.72
C CYS A 75 -3.86 0.42 -14.46
N GLY A 76 -3.53 -0.40 -13.46
CA GLY A 76 -4.28 -0.49 -12.20
C GLY A 76 -4.31 0.80 -11.35
N GLY A 77 -3.58 1.85 -11.75
CA GLY A 77 -3.57 3.13 -11.06
C GLY A 77 -4.38 4.25 -11.71
N CYS A 78 -4.40 4.35 -13.04
CA CYS A 78 -5.14 5.40 -13.76
C CYS A 78 -6.19 4.85 -14.74
N PHE A 79 -6.29 3.53 -14.85
CA PHE A 79 -7.25 2.80 -15.68
C PHE A 79 -7.21 3.13 -17.19
N ASN A 80 -6.15 3.81 -17.64
CA ASN A 80 -5.91 4.00 -19.06
C ASN A 80 -5.46 2.69 -19.71
N LYS A 81 -5.94 2.46 -20.94
CA LYS A 81 -5.61 1.29 -21.73
C LYS A 81 -4.15 1.33 -22.16
N ILE A 82 -3.47 0.20 -21.98
CA ILE A 82 -2.06 0.02 -22.35
C ILE A 82 -2.02 -0.63 -23.74
N PRO A 83 -1.23 -0.10 -24.69
CA PRO A 83 -1.09 -0.72 -26.01
C PRO A 83 -0.58 -2.16 -25.92
N PRO A 84 -0.99 -3.07 -26.84
CA PRO A 84 -0.63 -4.49 -26.77
C PRO A 84 0.89 -4.74 -26.83
N GLN A 85 1.64 -3.90 -27.54
CA GLN A 85 3.11 -3.98 -27.57
C GLN A 85 3.72 -3.77 -26.18
N HIS A 86 3.25 -2.77 -25.44
CA HIS A 86 3.72 -2.51 -24.08
C HIS A 86 3.31 -3.63 -23.12
N GLN A 87 2.13 -4.23 -23.29
CA GLN A 87 1.73 -5.37 -22.47
C GLN A 87 2.67 -6.57 -22.66
N LEU A 88 3.09 -6.84 -23.89
CA LEU A 88 4.07 -7.89 -24.19
C LEU A 88 5.42 -7.57 -23.53
N ASP A 89 5.90 -6.34 -23.66
CA ASP A 89 7.16 -5.92 -23.04
C ASP A 89 7.13 -6.05 -21.51
N ILE A 90 5.99 -5.77 -20.87
CA ILE A 90 5.81 -5.92 -19.42
C ILE A 90 5.87 -7.40 -19.02
N LYS A 91 5.23 -8.30 -19.78
CA LYS A 91 5.28 -9.75 -19.55
C LYS A 91 6.67 -10.36 -19.76
N LEU A 92 7.51 -9.73 -20.57
CA LEU A 92 8.87 -10.23 -20.86
C LEU A 92 9.88 -9.89 -19.77
N HIS A 93 9.54 -9.02 -18.81
CA HIS A 93 10.39 -8.60 -17.67
C HIS A 93 11.80 -8.10 -18.04
N LYS A 94 12.00 -7.68 -19.30
CA LYS A 94 13.34 -7.28 -19.80
C LYS A 94 13.81 -5.93 -19.25
N LYS A 95 12.88 -5.04 -18.92
CA LYS A 95 13.14 -3.69 -18.42
C LYS A 95 11.97 -3.20 -17.57
N ILE A 96 12.22 -2.24 -16.69
CA ILE A 96 11.17 -1.56 -15.94
C ILE A 96 10.39 -0.66 -16.89
N ILE A 97 9.06 -0.80 -16.89
CA ILE A 97 8.16 -0.05 -17.75
C ILE A 97 7.22 0.77 -16.87
N VAL A 98 7.05 2.04 -17.22
CA VAL A 98 6.16 2.96 -16.54
C VAL A 98 4.94 3.24 -17.40
N CYS A 99 3.82 3.53 -16.76
CA CYS A 99 2.61 3.99 -17.42
C CYS A 99 2.84 5.38 -18.03
N GLU A 100 2.56 5.54 -19.31
CA GLU A 100 2.74 6.81 -20.04
C GLU A 100 1.83 7.93 -19.53
N TYR A 101 0.69 7.57 -18.94
CA TYR A 101 -0.31 8.53 -18.47
C TYR A 101 -0.11 8.99 -17.03
N CYS A 102 0.33 8.11 -16.14
CA CYS A 102 0.45 8.43 -14.71
C CYS A 102 1.84 8.18 -14.11
N GLY A 103 2.80 7.70 -14.91
CA GLY A 103 4.18 7.47 -14.49
C GLY A 103 4.39 6.30 -13.54
N ARG A 104 3.34 5.59 -13.11
CA ARG A 104 3.47 4.43 -12.21
C ARG A 104 4.19 3.27 -12.87
N ILE A 105 4.99 2.55 -12.09
CA ILE A 105 5.70 1.34 -12.53
C ILE A 105 4.67 0.23 -12.74
N LEU A 106 4.72 -0.41 -13.91
CA LEU A 106 3.81 -1.49 -14.30
C LEU A 106 4.45 -2.85 -14.06
N VAL A 107 3.68 -3.74 -13.43
CA VAL A 107 4.02 -5.16 -13.28
C VAL A 107 2.95 -6.03 -13.91
N ASP A 108 3.35 -7.19 -14.38
CA ASP A 108 2.43 -8.21 -14.87
C ASP A 108 1.74 -8.96 -13.72
N GLU A 109 0.74 -9.75 -14.09
CA GLU A 109 -0.09 -10.48 -13.16
C GLU A 109 0.66 -11.62 -12.44
N ASP A 110 1.69 -12.23 -13.07
CA ASP A 110 2.40 -13.35 -12.46
C ASP A 110 3.29 -12.88 -11.31
N ILE A 111 3.99 -11.74 -11.49
CA ILE A 111 4.72 -11.08 -10.40
C ILE A 111 3.77 -10.70 -9.27
N ALA A 112 2.64 -10.07 -9.60
CA ALA A 112 1.67 -9.65 -8.59
C ALA A 112 1.11 -10.84 -7.79
N LYS A 113 0.74 -11.93 -8.47
CA LYS A 113 0.28 -13.17 -7.83
C LYS A 113 1.34 -13.80 -6.94
N LYS A 114 2.59 -13.86 -7.40
CA LYS A 114 3.70 -14.42 -6.61
C LYS A 114 3.85 -13.70 -5.27
N TYR A 115 3.91 -12.37 -5.30
CA TYR A 115 4.05 -11.58 -4.07
C TYR A 115 2.78 -11.60 -3.19
N ALA A 116 1.58 -11.68 -3.79
CA ALA A 116 0.34 -11.87 -3.03
C ALA A 116 0.37 -13.19 -2.22
N GLN A 117 0.78 -14.29 -2.86
CA GLN A 117 0.89 -15.60 -2.20
C GLN A 117 1.98 -15.63 -1.10
N GLU A 118 3.12 -14.99 -1.35
CA GLU A 118 4.19 -14.89 -0.34
C GLU A 118 3.74 -14.07 0.88
N ASN A 119 2.99 -12.99 0.66
CA ASN A 119 2.45 -12.16 1.73
C ASN A 119 1.37 -12.91 2.53
N GLU A 120 0.45 -13.62 1.87
CA GLU A 120 -0.55 -14.46 2.54
C GLU A 120 0.08 -15.53 3.43
N LYS A 121 1.16 -16.18 2.97
CA LYS A 121 1.90 -17.16 3.77
C LYS A 121 2.53 -16.50 5.00
N LYS A 122 3.19 -15.35 4.83
CA LYS A 122 3.80 -14.59 5.94
C LYS A 122 2.76 -14.13 6.96
N ILE A 123 1.58 -13.70 6.52
CA ILE A 123 0.48 -13.31 7.41
C ILE A 123 -0.02 -14.52 8.20
N LYS A 124 -0.28 -15.66 7.54
CA LYS A 124 -0.72 -16.88 8.23
C LYS A 124 0.29 -17.40 9.26
N THR A 125 1.59 -17.23 9.02
CA THR A 125 2.65 -17.59 9.99
C THR A 125 2.78 -16.59 11.14
N LYS A 126 2.32 -15.33 10.98
CA LYS A 126 2.37 -14.30 12.04
C LYS A 126 1.15 -14.34 12.97
N VAL A 127 0.06 -14.97 12.54
CA VAL A 127 -1.23 -15.08 13.25
C VAL A 127 -1.36 -16.40 14.06
N LEU A 128 -0.43 -17.35 13.86
CA LEU A 128 -0.26 -18.57 14.66
C LEU A 128 0.91 -18.39 15.64
#